data_AF-A0A9E2K101-F1
#
_entry.id   AF-A0A9E2K101-F1
#
_cell.length_a   1.000
_cell.length_b   1.000
_cell.length_c   1.000
_cell.angle_alpha   90.00
_cell.angle_beta   90.00
_cell.angle_gamma   90.00
#
_symmetry.space_group_name_H-M   'P 1'
#
loop_
_entity.id
_entity.type
_entity.pdbx_description
1 polymer ?
#
loop_
_entity_poly.entity_id
_entity_poly.type
_entity_poly.pdbx_seq_one_letter_code
_entity_poly.pdbx_strand_id
1 'polypeptide(L)'
;EDHREAVLAEFRKHLVRDRVKTMVSGFSPLGLLEMTRKRTRESLAQMLCEPCPTCSGRGMVKTARTVAYDILREILREARQFNPREFRVVAAPEVIEILLDEESQHLAGLSDFIRKPISLMAEGAMGQEQYDIVLL
;
A
#
# COMPACT_ATOMS: atom_id res chain seq x y z
N GLU A 1 18.13 -32.07 11.81
CA GLU A 1 18.80 -30.79 11.48
C GLU A 1 18.76 -30.50 9.98
N ASP A 2 18.73 -31.55 9.16
CA ASP A 2 18.71 -31.55 7.70
C ASP A 2 17.72 -30.56 7.07
N HIS A 3 16.49 -30.46 7.60
CA HIS A 3 15.49 -29.51 7.07
C HIS A 3 15.89 -28.05 7.28
N ARG A 4 16.55 -27.72 8.41
CA ARG A 4 17.01 -26.35 8.67
C ARG A 4 18.14 -25.97 7.72
N GLU A 5 19.06 -26.89 7.46
CA GLU A 5 20.13 -26.68 6.49
C GLU A 5 19.60 -26.55 5.07
N ALA A 6 18.62 -27.38 4.68
CA ALA A 6 17.96 -27.27 3.38
C ALA A 6 17.29 -25.90 3.17
N VAL A 7 16.56 -25.40 4.18
CA VAL A 7 15.96 -24.05 4.14
C VAL A 7 17.04 -22.97 4.02
N LEU A 8 18.11 -23.06 4.81
CA LEU A 8 19.22 -22.09 4.76
C LEU A 8 19.92 -22.08 3.40
N ALA A 9 20.11 -23.26 2.80
CA ALA A 9 20.73 -23.41 1.49
C ALA A 9 19.88 -22.77 0.40
N GLU A 10 18.57 -23.06 0.37
CA GLU A 10 17.66 -22.47 -0.62
C GLU A 10 17.53 -20.95 -0.43
N PHE A 11 17.50 -20.49 0.82
CA PHE A 11 17.49 -19.06 1.14
C PHE A 11 18.74 -18.34 0.60
N ARG A 12 19.94 -18.90 0.86
CA ARG A 12 21.21 -18.35 0.36
C ARG A 12 21.26 -18.34 -1.16
N LYS A 13 20.79 -19.40 -1.82
CA LYS A 13 20.72 -19.51 -3.28
C LYS A 13 19.88 -18.39 -3.90
N HIS A 14 18.76 -18.01 -3.29
CA HIS A 14 17.96 -16.89 -3.77
C HIS A 14 18.59 -15.52 -3.51
N LEU A 15 19.31 -15.37 -2.39
CA LEU A 15 20.00 -14.12 -2.06
C LEU A 15 21.16 -13.76 -2.99
N VAL A 16 21.78 -14.74 -3.66
CA VAL A 16 22.83 -14.49 -4.67
C VAL A 16 22.34 -13.58 -5.81
N ARG A 17 21.03 -13.54 -6.05
CA ARG A 17 20.42 -12.66 -7.08
C ARG A 17 20.31 -11.20 -6.64
N ASP A 18 20.37 -10.92 -5.33
CA ASP A 18 20.32 -9.56 -4.81
C ASP A 18 21.67 -8.86 -5.04
N ARG A 19 21.61 -7.71 -5.72
CA ARG A 19 22.81 -6.89 -5.99
C ARG A 19 23.31 -6.15 -4.75
N VAL A 20 22.49 -6.08 -3.70
CA VAL A 20 22.83 -5.40 -2.45
C VAL A 20 23.53 -6.37 -1.50
N LYS A 21 24.58 -5.89 -0.83
CA LYS A 21 25.31 -6.69 0.16
C LYS A 21 24.37 -7.21 1.25
N THR A 22 24.34 -8.54 1.40
CA THR A 22 23.61 -9.27 2.42
C THR A 22 24.57 -10.10 3.27
N MET A 23 24.17 -10.41 4.50
CA MET A 23 24.85 -11.36 5.38
C MET A 23 23.78 -12.17 6.09
N VAL A 24 23.95 -13.48 6.16
CA VAL A 24 22.98 -14.41 6.76
C VAL A 24 23.69 -15.27 7.78
N SER A 25 23.22 -15.25 9.03
CA SER A 25 23.71 -16.15 10.08
C SER A 25 22.97 -17.49 10.03
N GLY A 26 23.30 -18.41 10.95
CA GLY A 26 22.55 -19.65 11.09
C GLY A 26 21.22 -19.45 11.83
N PHE A 27 20.49 -20.53 12.03
CA PHE A 27 19.34 -20.51 12.95
C PHE A 27 19.82 -20.30 14.39
N SER A 28 19.18 -19.38 15.11
CA SER A 28 19.37 -19.22 16.55
C SER A 28 18.80 -20.44 17.30
N PRO A 29 19.16 -20.63 18.59
CA PRO A 29 18.56 -21.69 19.41
C PRO A 29 17.02 -21.59 19.51
N LEU A 30 16.47 -20.38 19.33
CA LEU A 30 15.03 -20.12 19.29
C LEU A 30 14.40 -20.43 17.92
N GLY A 31 15.18 -20.86 16.94
CA GLY A 31 14.71 -21.18 15.59
C GLY A 31 14.53 -19.97 14.68
N LEU A 32 15.11 -18.81 15.02
CA LEU A 32 15.08 -17.62 14.17
C LEU A 32 16.26 -17.60 13.21
N LEU A 33 16.04 -17.23 11.94
CA LEU A 33 17.12 -16.98 11.00
C LEU A 33 17.40 -15.47 10.94
N GLU A 34 18.61 -15.06 11.28
CA GLU A 34 18.97 -13.64 11.26
C GLU A 34 19.71 -13.29 9.97
N MET A 35 19.42 -12.11 9.43
CA MET A 35 20.13 -11.58 8.27
C MET A 35 20.26 -10.07 8.37
N THR A 36 21.27 -9.54 7.71
CA THR A 36 21.39 -8.11 7.44
C THR A 36 21.45 -7.87 5.95
N ARG A 37 20.88 -6.75 5.52
CA ARG A 37 20.92 -6.27 4.14
C ARG A 37 21.29 -4.80 4.17
N LYS A 38 22.30 -4.38 3.42
CA LYS A 38 22.71 -2.97 3.37
C LYS A 38 21.54 -2.11 2.92
N ARG A 39 21.26 -1.04 3.66
CA ARG A 39 20.25 -0.06 3.27
C ARG A 39 20.82 0.87 2.20
N THR A 40 20.24 0.88 1.01
CA THR A 40 20.68 1.69 -0.13
C THR A 40 19.76 2.86 -0.45
N ARG A 41 18.51 2.78 0.01
CA ARG A 41 17.46 3.79 -0.16
C ARG A 41 16.46 3.68 0.99
N GLU A 42 15.50 4.58 1.03
CA GLU A 42 14.35 4.49 1.93
C GLU A 42 13.58 3.18 1.71
N SER A 43 13.05 2.63 2.80
CA SER A 43 12.22 1.44 2.70
C SER A 43 10.86 1.79 2.08
N LEU A 44 10.17 0.81 1.49
CA LEU A 44 8.81 1.02 0.98
C LEU A 44 7.89 1.53 2.09
N ALA A 45 8.01 1.00 3.30
CA ALA A 45 7.21 1.45 4.45
C ALA A 45 7.44 2.94 4.77
N GLN A 46 8.68 3.44 4.64
CA GLN A 46 8.93 4.87 4.87
C GLN A 46 8.41 5.76 3.74
N MET A 47 8.36 5.26 2.51
CA MET A 47 7.85 6.04 1.38
C MET A 47 6.32 6.01 1.29
N LEU A 48 5.69 4.91 1.74
CA LEU A 48 4.26 4.65 1.55
C LEU A 48 3.43 4.81 2.82
N CYS A 49 4.06 4.83 4.00
CA CYS A 49 3.39 4.90 5.29
C CYS A 49 3.92 6.06 6.13
N GLU A 50 3.09 6.51 7.07
CA GLU A 50 3.41 7.51 8.08
C GLU A 50 2.98 7.04 9.48
N PRO A 51 3.48 7.66 10.55
CA PRO A 51 3.08 7.31 11.91
C PRO A 51 1.58 7.48 12.11
N CYS A 52 0.94 6.47 12.70
CA CYS A 52 -0.50 6.51 12.93
C CYS A 52 -0.88 7.65 13.91
N PRO A 53 -1.76 8.58 13.50
CA PRO A 53 -2.13 9.74 14.33
C PRO A 53 -2.93 9.34 15.57
N THR A 54 -3.69 8.23 15.49
CA THR A 54 -4.59 7.79 16.55
C THR A 54 -3.86 7.05 17.69
N CYS A 55 -2.81 6.28 17.38
CA CYS A 55 -2.12 5.45 18.38
C CYS A 55 -0.84 6.07 18.93
N SER A 56 -0.60 7.36 18.65
CA SER A 56 0.60 8.12 19.03
C SER A 56 1.88 7.54 18.40
N GLY A 57 1.81 7.12 17.13
CA GLY A 57 2.97 6.59 16.41
C GLY A 57 3.45 5.19 16.83
N ARG A 58 2.67 4.45 17.65
CA ARG A 58 2.95 3.03 17.96
C ARG A 58 2.84 2.13 16.74
N GLY A 59 2.06 2.53 15.74
CA GLY A 59 1.88 1.86 14.46
C GLY A 59 2.10 2.81 13.30
N MET A 60 2.09 2.24 12.09
CA MET A 60 2.20 2.96 10.82
C MET A 60 0.91 2.75 10.03
N VAL A 61 0.47 3.78 9.32
CA VAL A 61 -0.65 3.72 8.37
C VAL A 61 -0.16 4.16 7.00
N LYS A 62 -0.74 3.66 5.91
CA LYS A 62 -0.47 4.20 4.57
C LYS A 62 -0.74 5.70 4.52
N THR A 63 0.13 6.45 3.86
CA THR A 63 -0.10 7.88 3.62
C THR A 63 -1.40 8.12 2.85
N ALA A 64 -2.04 9.28 3.06
CA ALA A 64 -3.28 9.63 2.34
C ALA A 64 -3.12 9.50 0.81
N ARG A 65 -1.95 9.89 0.27
CA ARG A 65 -1.59 9.69 -1.14
C ARG A 65 -1.55 8.22 -1.55
N THR A 66 -0.94 7.34 -0.75
CA THR A 66 -0.94 5.90 -1.03
C THR A 66 -2.38 5.36 -1.10
N VAL A 67 -3.23 5.77 -0.17
CA VAL A 67 -4.65 5.37 -0.14
C VAL A 67 -5.41 5.91 -1.36
N ALA A 68 -5.17 7.15 -1.76
CA ALA A 68 -5.76 7.73 -2.97
C ALA A 68 -5.43 6.90 -4.23
N TYR A 69 -4.18 6.47 -4.40
CA TYR A 69 -3.82 5.58 -5.51
C TYR A 69 -4.44 4.18 -5.41
N ASP A 70 -4.67 3.66 -4.20
CA ASP A 70 -5.38 2.40 -4.01
C ASP A 70 -6.84 2.51 -4.44
N ILE A 71 -7.51 3.62 -4.08
CA ILE A 71 -8.88 3.96 -4.54
C ILE A 71 -8.93 4.02 -6.07
N LEU A 72 -8.03 4.76 -6.73
CA LEU A 72 -8.01 4.87 -8.19
C LEU A 72 -7.85 3.50 -8.88
N ARG A 73 -6.98 2.64 -8.35
CA ARG A 73 -6.80 1.26 -8.86
C ARG A 73 -8.04 0.40 -8.64
N GLU A 74 -8.73 0.59 -7.53
CA GLU A 74 -9.95 -0.14 -7.22
C GLU A 74 -11.11 0.28 -8.11
N ILE A 75 -11.34 1.58 -8.31
CA ILE A 75 -12.31 2.08 -9.29
C ILE A 75 -12.05 1.48 -10.67
N LEU A 76 -10.78 1.41 -11.11
CA LEU A 76 -10.43 0.81 -12.39
C LEU A 76 -10.74 -0.69 -12.45
N ARG A 77 -10.59 -1.42 -11.34
CA ARG A 77 -10.97 -2.85 -11.24
C ARG A 77 -12.48 -3.01 -11.30
N GLU A 78 -13.22 -2.25 -10.49
CA GLU A 78 -14.68 -2.27 -10.44
C GLU A 78 -15.32 -1.85 -11.76
N ALA A 79 -14.77 -0.84 -12.45
CA ALA A 79 -15.25 -0.40 -13.76
C ALA A 79 -15.07 -1.44 -14.88
N ARG A 80 -14.16 -2.40 -14.72
CA ARG A 80 -14.00 -3.53 -15.65
C ARG A 80 -14.99 -4.66 -15.37
N GLN A 81 -15.39 -4.82 -14.10
CA GLN A 81 -16.25 -5.90 -13.67
C GLN A 81 -17.74 -5.52 -13.74
N PHE A 82 -18.06 -4.27 -13.40
CA PHE A 82 -19.41 -3.75 -13.32
C PHE A 82 -19.59 -2.53 -14.21
N ASN A 83 -20.84 -2.26 -14.59
CA ASN A 83 -21.18 -1.10 -15.39
C ASN A 83 -22.14 -0.13 -14.66
N PRO A 84 -21.75 0.45 -13.51
CA PRO A 84 -22.57 1.45 -12.81
C PRO A 84 -22.67 2.73 -13.63
N ARG A 85 -23.65 3.57 -13.31
CA ARG A 85 -23.81 4.92 -13.86
C ARG A 85 -22.81 5.90 -13.23
N GLU A 86 -22.52 5.73 -11.94
CA GLU A 86 -21.66 6.62 -11.17
C GLU A 86 -20.86 5.82 -10.14
N PHE A 87 -19.64 6.27 -9.84
CA PHE A 87 -18.87 5.79 -8.70
C PHE A 87 -18.87 6.86 -7.61
N ARG A 88 -19.17 6.48 -6.37
CA ARG A 88 -19.02 7.37 -5.21
C ARG A 88 -17.94 6.84 -4.28
N VAL A 89 -16.93 7.66 -4.01
CA VAL A 89 -15.87 7.36 -3.06
C VAL A 89 -16.21 8.03 -1.73
N VAL A 90 -16.31 7.24 -0.67
CA VAL A 90 -16.43 7.71 0.71
C VAL A 90 -15.12 7.41 1.41
N ALA A 91 -14.42 8.43 1.91
CA ALA A 91 -13.13 8.25 2.57
C ALA A 91 -12.86 9.34 3.63
N ALA A 92 -11.77 9.17 4.38
CA ALA A 92 -11.31 10.18 5.34
C ALA A 92 -11.04 11.54 4.65
N PRO A 93 -11.29 12.68 5.33
CA PRO A 93 -11.15 14.01 4.74
C PRO A 93 -9.79 14.27 4.09
N GLU A 94 -8.69 13.83 4.73
CA GLU A 94 -7.33 13.99 4.22
C GLU A 94 -7.11 13.27 2.88
N VAL A 95 -7.74 12.09 2.69
CA VAL A 95 -7.67 11.35 1.42
C VAL A 95 -8.48 12.05 0.33
N ILE A 96 -9.64 12.58 0.67
CA ILE A 96 -10.48 13.34 -0.26
C ILE A 96 -9.81 14.64 -0.70
N GLU A 97 -9.13 15.34 0.21
CA GLU A 97 -8.36 16.54 -0.10
C GLU A 97 -7.23 16.24 -1.10
N ILE A 98 -6.48 15.16 -0.89
CA ILE A 98 -5.45 14.71 -1.85
C ILE A 98 -6.05 14.36 -3.22
N LEU A 99 -7.22 13.71 -3.27
CA LEU A 99 -7.91 13.40 -4.53
C LEU A 99 -8.43 14.66 -5.25
N LEU A 100 -8.77 15.72 -4.50
CA LEU A 100 -9.26 16.99 -5.04
C LEU A 100 -8.15 17.95 -5.46
N ASP A 101 -6.98 17.88 -4.83
CA ASP A 101 -5.86 18.79 -5.10
C ASP A 101 -4.74 18.06 -5.88
N GLU A 102 -3.80 17.44 -5.17
CA GLU A 102 -2.58 16.83 -5.74
C GLU A 102 -2.88 15.79 -6.83
N GLU A 103 -3.87 14.93 -6.62
CA GLU A 103 -4.18 13.79 -7.49
C GLU A 103 -5.41 14.03 -8.39
N SER A 104 -5.88 15.28 -8.46
CA SER A 104 -7.05 15.70 -9.25
C SER A 104 -6.92 15.35 -10.74
N GLN A 105 -5.72 15.47 -11.31
CA GLN A 105 -5.47 15.14 -12.72
C GLN A 105 -5.63 13.64 -12.98
N HIS A 106 -5.17 12.79 -12.06
CA HIS A 106 -5.31 11.34 -12.18
C HIS A 106 -6.76 10.90 -12.02
N LEU A 107 -7.51 11.54 -11.11
CA LEU A 107 -8.94 11.30 -10.93
C LEU A 107 -9.73 11.69 -12.19
N ALA A 108 -9.47 12.87 -12.76
CA ALA A 108 -10.11 13.33 -13.98
C ALA A 108 -9.79 12.40 -15.17
N GLY A 109 -8.51 12.04 -15.34
CA GLY A 109 -8.10 11.09 -16.38
C GLY A 109 -8.75 9.72 -16.24
N LEU A 110 -8.95 9.24 -15.00
CA LEU A 110 -9.67 8.00 -14.75
C LEU A 110 -11.15 8.13 -15.10
N SER A 111 -11.81 9.20 -14.67
CA SER A 111 -13.21 9.52 -14.99
C SER A 111 -13.46 9.53 -16.50
N ASP A 112 -12.56 10.17 -17.26
CA ASP A 112 -12.63 10.23 -18.72
C ASP A 112 -12.40 8.85 -19.36
N PHE A 113 -11.47 8.07 -18.81
CA PHE A 113 -11.17 6.71 -19.29
C PHE A 113 -12.36 5.76 -19.09
N ILE A 114 -13.00 5.78 -17.93
CA ILE A 114 -14.17 4.95 -17.62
C ILE A 114 -15.48 5.53 -18.18
N ARG A 115 -15.45 6.80 -18.62
CA ARG A 115 -16.60 7.60 -19.12
C ARG A 115 -17.78 7.66 -18.16
N LYS A 116 -17.48 7.76 -16.86
CA LYS A 116 -18.48 7.80 -15.79
C LYS A 116 -18.07 8.82 -14.74
N PRO A 117 -19.02 9.59 -14.19
CA PRO A 117 -18.73 10.50 -13.10
C PRO A 117 -18.24 9.75 -11.86
N ILE A 118 -17.28 10.36 -11.17
CA ILE A 118 -16.79 9.93 -9.86
C ILE A 118 -17.12 11.05 -8.86
N SER A 119 -17.96 10.76 -7.87
CA SER A 119 -18.24 11.69 -6.77
C SER A 119 -17.41 11.36 -5.54
N LEU A 120 -17.03 12.39 -4.79
CA LEU A 120 -16.21 12.28 -3.59
C LEU A 120 -17.02 12.74 -2.38
N MET A 121 -16.97 11.97 -1.29
CA MET A 121 -17.64 12.28 -0.02
C MET A 121 -16.64 12.07 1.13
N ALA A 122 -16.45 13.12 1.93
CA ALA A 122 -15.60 13.05 3.11
C ALA A 122 -16.39 12.58 4.33
N GLU A 123 -15.87 11.59 5.05
CA GLU A 123 -16.45 11.09 6.31
C GLU A 123 -15.40 11.08 7.43
N GLY A 124 -15.54 11.99 8.39
CA GLY A 124 -14.55 12.21 9.45
C GLY A 124 -14.47 11.10 10.51
N ALA A 125 -15.45 10.19 10.55
CA ALA A 125 -15.42 9.03 11.46
C ALA A 125 -14.55 7.89 10.94
N MET A 126 -14.20 7.90 9.65
CA MET A 126 -13.39 6.85 9.03
C MET A 126 -11.91 7.06 9.34
N GLY A 127 -11.19 5.95 9.56
CA GLY A 127 -9.73 5.98 9.59
C GLY A 127 -9.14 6.26 8.21
N GLN A 128 -7.91 6.78 8.15
CA GLN A 128 -7.25 7.15 6.90
C GLN A 128 -7.16 6.02 5.86
N GLU A 129 -6.98 4.76 6.30
CA GLU A 129 -6.91 3.60 5.41
C GLU A 129 -8.29 3.01 5.06
N GLN A 130 -9.36 3.55 5.63
CA GLN A 130 -10.72 3.11 5.38
C GLN A 130 -11.35 3.97 4.30
N TYR A 131 -11.90 3.30 3.29
CA TYR A 131 -12.68 3.93 2.23
C TYR A 131 -13.69 2.92 1.71
N ASP A 132 -14.79 3.43 1.15
CA ASP A 132 -15.81 2.65 0.47
C ASP A 132 -16.05 3.22 -0.93
N ILE A 133 -16.19 2.32 -1.90
CA ILE A 133 -16.57 2.68 -3.28
C ILE A 133 -17.98 2.15 -3.53
N VAL A 134 -18.93 3.08 -3.58
CA VAL A 134 -20.34 2.77 -3.83
C VAL A 134 -20.60 2.87 -5.34
N LEU A 135 -21.11 1.77 -5.90
CA LEU A 135 -21.51 1.66 -7.30
C LEU A 135 -22.99 2.07 -7.42
N LEU A 136 -23.29 3.13 -8.17
CA LEU A 136 -24.65 3.69 -8.35
C LEU A 136 -25.19 3.46 -9.77
#